data_AF-A0A966NDI5-F1
#
_entry.id   AF-A0A966NDI5-F1
#
_cell.length_a   1.000
_cell.length_b   1.000
_cell.length_c   1.000
_cell.angle_alpha   90.00
_cell.angle_beta   90.00
_cell.angle_gamma   90.00
#
_symmetry.space_group_name_H-M   'P 1'
#
loop_
_entity.id
_entity.type
_entity.pdbx_description
1 polymer ?
#
loop_
_entity_poly.entity_id
_entity_poly.type
_entity_poly.pdbx_seq_one_letter_code
_entity_poly.pdbx_strand_id
1 'polypeptide(L)' 'MEFNIFKTVRGYFSNDLSIDLGTANTLIYTKDVGIVLDEPSVVAIREARGQKTVVAVGTEAKKMLGRTPGNIKAIRP' A
#
# COMPACT_ATOMS: atom_id res chain seq x y z
N MET A 1 -34.90 -19.21 -4.00
CA MET A 1 -33.70 -19.32 -3.16
C MET A 1 -32.51 -19.61 -4.07
N GLU A 2 -31.84 -18.57 -4.57
CA GLU A 2 -30.60 -18.79 -5.32
C GLU A 2 -29.46 -19.01 -4.33
N PHE A 3 -28.87 -20.21 -4.37
CA PHE A 3 -27.69 -20.55 -3.58
C PHE A 3 -26.48 -19.84 -4.20
N ASN A 4 -26.07 -18.72 -3.59
CA ASN A 4 -24.98 -17.90 -4.08
C ASN A 4 -23.63 -18.49 -3.65
N ILE A 5 -23.21 -19.59 -4.30
CA ILE A 5 -21.94 -20.30 -4.06
C ILE A 5 -20.74 -19.35 -4.08
N PHE A 6 -20.77 -18.30 -4.91
CA PHE A 6 -19.73 -17.27 -4.96
C PHE A 6 -19.62 -16.46 -3.67
N LYS A 7 -20.73 -16.18 -2.97
CA LYS A 7 -20.70 -15.52 -1.65
C LYS A 7 -20.18 -16.45 -0.56
N THR A 8 -20.51 -17.73 -0.61
CA THR A 8 -20.02 -18.73 0.36
C THR A 8 -18.51 -18.91 0.22
N VAL A 9 -17.97 -19.02 -1.01
CA VAL A 9 -16.52 -19.08 -1.24
C VAL A 9 -15.83 -17.79 -0.80
N ARG A 10 -16.38 -16.60 -1.12
CA ARG A 10 -15.83 -15.31 -0.61
C ARG A 10 -15.94 -15.15 0.91
N GLY A 11 -16.92 -15.79 1.55
CA GLY A 11 -17.13 -15.77 2.99
C GLY A 11 -16.18 -16.68 3.77
N TYR A 12 -15.72 -17.79 3.17
CA TYR A 12 -14.60 -18.59 3.70
C TYR A 12 -13.24 -17.90 3.51
N PHE A 13 -13.12 -16.97 2.54
CA PHE A 13 -11.99 -16.04 2.38
C PHE A 13 -12.29 -14.66 3.00
N SER A 14 -12.86 -14.59 4.22
CA SER A 14 -13.03 -13.30 4.89
C SER A 14 -11.66 -12.63 5.03
N ASN A 15 -11.53 -11.42 4.48
CA ASN A 15 -10.31 -10.61 4.44
C ASN A 15 -9.97 -10.05 5.83
N ASP A 16 -9.76 -10.92 6.82
CA ASP A 16 -9.28 -10.49 8.13
C ASP A 16 -7.84 -9.99 7.96
N LEU A 17 -7.75 -8.68 7.73
CA LEU A 17 -6.52 -7.93 7.49
C LEU A 17 -6.24 -7.08 8.72
N SER A 18 -5.04 -7.25 9.29
CA SER A 18 -4.49 -6.31 10.26
C SER A 18 -3.44 -5.47 9.56
N ILE A 19 -3.49 -4.15 9.72
CA ILE A 19 -2.56 -3.21 9.10
C ILE A 19 -1.82 -2.47 10.20
N ASP A 20 -0.50 -2.55 10.17
CA ASP A 20 0.39 -1.70 10.97
C ASP A 20 0.90 -0.55 10.10
N LEU A 21 0.49 0.67 10.42
CA LEU A 21 0.87 1.88 9.69
C LEU A 21 2.01 2.60 10.42
N GLY A 22 3.17 1.94 10.47
CA GLY A 22 4.37 2.48 11.09
C GLY A 22 4.96 3.67 10.32
N THR A 23 5.70 4.52 11.03
CA THR A 23 6.37 5.68 10.41
C THR A 23 7.42 5.27 9.37
N ALA A 24 8.02 4.09 9.52
CA ALA A 24 9.08 3.57 8.66
C ALA A 24 8.60 2.56 7.64
N ASN A 25 7.78 1.60 8.08
CA ASN A 25 7.23 0.53 7.27
C ASN A 25 5.73 0.38 7.54
N THR A 26 5.00 -0.06 6.53
CA THR A 26 3.63 -0.52 6.60
C THR A 26 3.64 -2.04 6.49
N LEU A 27 2.99 -2.72 7.42
CA LEU A 27 2.82 -4.16 7.37
C LEU A 27 1.35 -4.53 7.20
N ILE A 28 1.08 -5.59 6.46
CA ILE A 28 -0.24 -6.21 6.37
C ILE A 28 -0.12 -7.67 6.81
N TYR A 29 -1.01 -8.08 7.70
CA TYR A 29 -1.11 -9.44 8.22
C TYR A 29 -2.48 -10.04 7.90
N THR A 30 -2.52 -11.32 7.53
CA THR A 30 -3.76 -12.11 7.48
C THR A 30 -3.65 -13.29 8.43
N LYS A 31 -4.79 -13.70 9.00
CA LYS A 31 -4.85 -14.79 9.98
C LYS A 31 -4.26 -16.10 9.47
N ASP A 32 -4.44 -16.41 8.19
CA ASP A 32 -4.09 -17.71 7.61
C ASP A 32 -2.69 -17.75 6.98
N VAL A 33 -2.11 -16.59 6.64
CA VAL A 33 -0.84 -16.52 5.91
C VAL A 33 0.28 -15.87 6.75
N GLY A 34 -0.07 -15.06 7.73
CA GLY A 34 0.90 -14.25 8.44
C GLY A 34 1.09 -12.89 7.78
N ILE A 35 2.32 -12.34 7.83
CA ILE A 35 2.66 -11.07 7.17
C ILE A 35 2.65 -11.28 5.65
N VAL A 36 1.76 -10.58 4.95
CA VAL A 36 1.61 -10.63 3.49
C VAL A 36 2.17 -9.39 2.78
N LEU A 37 2.49 -8.33 3.52
CA LEU A 37 3.16 -7.13 3.03
C LEU A 37 4.06 -6.54 4.12
N ASP A 38 5.28 -6.15 3.76
CA ASP A 38 6.19 -5.32 4.56
C ASP A 38 6.91 -4.37 3.59
N GLU A 39 6.40 -3.14 3.49
CA GLU A 39 6.92 -2.12 2.58
C GLU A 39 7.24 -0.85 3.34
N PRO A 40 8.27 -0.08 2.94
CA PRO A 40 8.51 1.24 3.50
C PRO A 40 7.27 2.15 3.41
N SER A 41 7.00 2.91 4.48
CA SER A 41 5.94 3.94 4.53
C SER A 41 6.39 5.19 3.78
N VAL A 42 6.63 5.04 2.49
CA VAL A 42 7.12 6.08 1.58
C VAL A 42 6.24 6.12 0.34
N VAL A 43 5.92 7.33 -0.10
CA VAL A 43 5.25 7.59 -1.38
C VAL A 43 6.03 8.63 -2.18
N ALA A 44 6.18 8.39 -3.47
CA ALA A 44 6.72 9.36 -4.42
C ALA A 44 5.56 10.01 -5.18
N ILE A 45 5.45 11.33 -5.10
CA ILE A 45 4.36 12.11 -5.68
C ILE A 45 4.95 13.10 -6.68
N ARG A 46 4.39 13.15 -7.89
CA ARG A 46 4.64 14.21 -8.86
C ARG A 46 3.63 15.33 -8.66
N GLU A 47 4.10 16.57 -8.67
CA GLU A 47 3.26 17.76 -8.65
C GLU A 47 3.41 18.52 -9.96
N ALA A 48 2.31 18.67 -10.70
CA ALA A 48 2.27 19.38 -11.96
C ALA A 48 0.93 20.11 -12.12
N ARG A 49 0.97 21.41 -12.44
CA ARG A 49 -0.24 22.23 -12.66
C ARG A 49 -1.25 22.15 -11.51
N GLY A 50 -0.77 22.11 -10.27
CA GLY A 50 -1.61 22.00 -9.06
C GLY A 50 -2.19 20.60 -8.80
N GLN A 51 -1.88 19.60 -9.63
CA GLN A 51 -2.31 18.21 -9.45
C GLN A 51 -1.19 17.36 -8.87
N LYS A 52 -1.55 16.49 -7.91
CA LYS A 52 -0.66 15.51 -7.30
C LYS A 52 -1.00 14.11 -7.82
N THR A 53 -0.01 13.42 -8.38
CA THR A 53 -0.15 12.05 -8.89
C THR A 53 0.89 11.15 -8.25
N VAL A 54 0.47 9.95 -7.81
CA VAL A 54 1.38 8.94 -7.27
C VAL A 54 2.26 8.38 -8.39
N VAL A 55 3.57 8.38 -8.17
CA VAL A 55 4.58 7.82 -9.08
C VAL A 55 4.99 6.42 -8.62
N ALA A 56 5.20 6.25 -7.31
CA ALA A 56 5.58 4.98 -6.69
C ALA A 56 5.17 4.97 -5.20
N VAL A 57 5.09 3.77 -4.62
CA VAL A 57 4.90 3.52 -3.18
C VAL A 57 5.92 2.48 -2.70
N GLY A 58 6.12 2.36 -1.39
CA GLY A 58 6.93 1.30 -0.82
C GLY A 58 8.42 1.42 -1.19
N THR A 59 9.03 0.29 -1.51
CA THR A 59 10.46 0.16 -1.82
C THR A 59 10.89 1.05 -2.98
N GLU A 60 10.09 1.14 -4.04
CA GLU A 60 10.41 1.99 -5.19
C GLU A 60 10.39 3.46 -4.82
N ALA A 61 9.42 3.91 -4.02
CA ALA A 61 9.39 5.28 -3.52
C ALA A 61 10.57 5.57 -2.57
N LYS A 62 10.96 4.62 -1.71
CA LYS A 62 12.11 4.75 -0.81
C LYS A 62 13.42 4.94 -1.58
N LYS A 63 13.63 4.23 -2.68
CA LYS A 63 14.81 4.40 -3.55
C LYS A 63 14.94 5.81 -4.12
N MET A 64 13.84 6.55 -4.21
CA MET A 64 13.81 7.93 -4.71
C MET A 64 14.13 8.98 -3.65
N LEU A 65 14.19 8.63 -2.35
CA LEU A 65 14.51 9.59 -1.28
C LEU A 65 15.86 10.26 -1.52
N GLY A 66 15.85 11.60 -1.55
CA GLY A 66 17.04 12.42 -1.84
C GLY A 66 17.54 12.34 -3.28
N ARG A 67 16.78 11.71 -4.19
CA ARG A 67 17.17 11.44 -5.59
C ARG A 67 16.08 11.81 -6.60
N THR A 68 15.06 12.58 -6.19
CA THR A 68 13.97 12.99 -7.08
C THR A 68 14.33 14.25 -7.90
N PRO A 69 13.84 14.36 -9.16
CA PRO A 69 13.84 15.64 -9.87
C PRO A 69 12.86 16.63 -9.20
N GLY A 70 13.01 17.93 -9.47
CA GLY A 70 12.30 18.99 -8.73
C GLY A 70 10.77 18.94 -8.72
N ASN A 71 10.14 18.29 -9.71
CA ASN A 71 8.68 18.11 -9.77
C ASN A 71 8.18 16.79 -9.13
N ILE A 72 9.06 16.01 -8.50
CA ILE A 72 8.73 14.80 -7.76
C ILE A 72 9.25 14.95 -6.32
N LYS A 73 8.43 14.55 -5.36
CA LYS A 73 8.81 14.49 -3.94
C LYS A 73 8.57 13.08 -3.42
N ALA A 74 9.61 12.45 -2.88
CA ALA A 74 9.48 11.25 -2.07
C ALA A 74 9.26 11.68 -0.60
N ILE A 75 8.18 11.22 0.02
CA ILE A 75 7.78 11.61 1.39
C ILE A 75 7.45 10.39 2.23
N ARG A 76 7.70 10.51 3.53
CA ARG A 76 7.06 9.69 4.57
C ARG A 76 5.88 10.51 5.11
N PRO A 77 4.63 10.05 4.93
CA PRO A 77 3.44 10.80 5.30
C PRO A 77 3.27 10.93 6.82
#